data_AF-A0A536LAE5-F1
#
_entry.id   AF-A0A536LAE5-F1
#
_cell.length_a   1.000
_cell.length_b   1.000
_cell.length_c   1.000
_cell.angle_alpha   90.00
_cell.angle_beta   90.00
_cell.angle_gamma   90.00
#
_symmetry.space_group_name_H-M   'P 1'
#
loop_
_entity.id
_entity.type
_entity.pdbx_description
1 polymer ?
#
loop_
_entity_poly.entity_id
_entity_poly.type
_entity_poly.pdbx_seq_one_letter_code
_entity_poly.pdbx_strand_id
1 'polypeptide(L)'
;MRWFLPAVLVIALALLPGVSSANPQQAFQPAYDIVSLLPNTANAHGAIVQHIRIPAADHPIGSVKFTLPSSWGIVDVQQNDDAPIVGSGLLVADVDQTNFGGPPCDGNMETYNLTVVDAGLNLGDPPGTVTNWAVQGYPFQSFAYAVKNVSGVKTIEDVMFQNPPEVCGMTTLDLTFQGVSTDNPDTTESEGGRNILTNPPTDGIYTWNVELKSHPLSDPGVHTVTRCDQINVGGSAPTDTDSDGIANTCDNCPAISNANQLNWDQDSTGDVCDPDADGDAVANASDQCPFTPLGFAVDVSGGSQSQVAQDLDGKCDPGKSSPSWCTGSDNCPTTYNPTQANVVHPATTIGDACEDPDVDGWADNLDNCPDNYNPFQEDGDRDGRGNVCDVCPTNPDCDADTISDGPADPDGAGPILAGPDNCLLIPNTNQLNQDADSLGNACDNCPTVTNQDQLNIDNDGFGDACDPGDFDGDGFSDRVEYFAGTDRGARCPLNQNHNAWPADINNNGFSDISDIAFLTGAFGRPVPPTPARYNIAPDPVDTYVDITDIARMVGLFGRPCPP
;
A
#
# COMPACT_ATOMS: atom_id res chain seq x y z
N MET A 1 22.65 0.49 -46.59
CA MET A 1 23.43 1.15 -45.52
C MET A 1 22.45 1.88 -44.62
N ARG A 2 22.66 1.77 -43.31
CA ARG A 2 21.92 2.39 -42.18
C ARG A 2 20.65 1.66 -41.77
N TRP A 3 20.84 0.79 -40.78
CA TRP A 3 19.83 0.34 -39.83
C TRP A 3 19.42 1.53 -38.95
N PHE A 4 18.12 1.75 -38.80
CA PHE A 4 17.55 2.60 -37.75
C PHE A 4 17.20 1.69 -36.58
N LEU A 5 17.84 1.93 -35.43
CA LEU A 5 17.41 1.42 -34.13
C LEU A 5 16.35 2.39 -33.59
N PRO A 6 15.20 1.92 -33.08
CA PRO A 6 14.35 2.75 -32.24
C PRO A 6 14.98 2.81 -30.85
N ALA A 7 15.33 4.01 -30.41
CA ALA A 7 15.64 4.27 -29.02
C ALA A 7 14.33 4.15 -28.23
N VAL A 8 14.18 3.06 -27.47
CA VAL A 8 13.19 2.97 -26.41
C VAL A 8 13.69 3.85 -25.27
N LEU A 9 13.12 5.05 -25.16
CA LEU A 9 13.28 5.90 -23.99
C LEU A 9 12.45 5.27 -22.87
N VAL A 10 13.08 4.40 -22.08
CA VAL A 10 12.52 4.00 -20.78
C VAL A 10 12.73 5.21 -19.87
N ILE A 11 11.66 5.98 -19.67
CA ILE A 11 11.58 6.93 -18.56
C ILE A 11 11.52 6.05 -17.31
N ALA A 12 12.67 5.82 -16.70
CA ALA A 12 12.73 5.35 -15.33
C ALA A 12 12.19 6.51 -14.49
N LEU A 13 10.96 6.34 -13.99
CA LEU A 13 10.41 7.15 -12.92
C LEU A 13 11.43 7.08 -11.79
N ALA A 14 12.18 8.17 -11.57
CA ALA A 14 13.03 8.30 -10.41
C ALA A 14 12.10 8.46 -9.22
N LEU A 15 11.66 7.33 -8.66
CA LEU A 15 11.27 7.27 -7.26
C LEU A 15 12.46 7.85 -6.50
N LEU A 16 12.28 9.04 -5.95
CA LEU A 16 13.14 9.53 -4.89
C LEU A 16 13.22 8.41 -3.86
N PRO A 17 14.41 7.90 -3.49
CA PRO A 17 14.51 6.93 -2.42
C PRO A 17 14.08 7.67 -1.15
N GLY A 18 12.87 7.35 -0.70
CA GLY A 18 12.46 7.64 0.66
C GLY A 18 13.51 6.99 1.56
N VAL A 19 14.24 7.82 2.29
CA VAL A 19 15.13 7.37 3.36
C VAL A 19 14.27 6.49 4.26
N SER A 20 14.62 5.21 4.40
CA SER A 20 13.99 4.31 5.36
C SER A 20 14.44 4.70 6.77
N SER A 21 14.10 5.91 7.22
CA SER A 21 13.96 6.09 8.66
C SER A 21 12.72 5.29 9.03
N ALA A 22 12.93 4.14 9.69
CA ALA A 22 11.85 3.45 10.37
C ALA A 22 11.04 4.51 11.15
N ASN A 23 9.72 4.43 11.06
CA ASN A 23 8.85 5.39 11.71
C ASN A 23 9.26 5.45 13.20
N PRO A 24 9.58 6.62 13.78
CA PRO A 24 9.97 6.69 15.20
C PRO A 24 8.87 6.19 16.15
N GLN A 25 7.65 6.02 15.65
CA GLN A 25 6.52 5.42 16.36
C GLN A 25 6.38 3.90 16.16
N GLN A 26 7.21 3.28 15.32
CA GLN A 26 7.17 1.85 15.05
C GLN A 26 7.84 1.07 16.19
N ALA A 27 7.19 -0.01 16.64
CA ALA A 27 7.74 -0.88 17.64
C ALA A 27 8.98 -1.65 17.13
N PHE A 28 9.99 -1.73 17.98
CA PHE A 28 11.19 -2.52 17.77
C PHE A 28 10.98 -3.97 18.19
N GLN A 29 10.81 -4.87 17.22
CA GLN A 29 10.36 -6.24 17.42
C GLN A 29 11.27 -7.30 16.74
N PRO A 30 12.59 -7.31 17.01
CA PRO A 30 13.47 -8.37 16.55
C PRO A 30 13.09 -9.73 17.15
N ALA A 31 13.21 -10.79 16.36
CA ALA A 31 13.08 -12.17 16.82
C ALA A 31 14.46 -12.76 17.14
N TYR A 32 14.50 -13.68 18.11
CA TYR A 32 15.72 -14.32 18.58
C TYR A 32 15.53 -15.83 18.73
N ASP A 33 16.53 -16.60 18.32
CA ASP A 33 16.62 -18.05 18.47
C ASP A 33 18.09 -18.43 18.74
N ILE A 34 18.32 -19.44 19.58
CA ILE A 34 19.65 -19.92 19.95
C ILE A 34 19.75 -21.44 19.85
N VAL A 35 20.71 -21.91 19.07
CA VAL A 35 20.92 -23.33 18.82
C VAL A 35 22.27 -23.78 19.36
N SER A 36 22.30 -24.85 20.14
CA SER A 36 23.57 -25.52 20.51
C SER A 36 23.99 -26.52 19.44
N LEU A 37 25.23 -26.42 19.01
CA LEU A 37 25.89 -27.33 18.09
C LEU A 37 26.41 -28.57 18.85
N LEU A 38 26.29 -29.74 18.21
CA LEU A 38 26.70 -31.03 18.79
C LEU A 38 28.21 -31.06 19.14
N PRO A 39 28.60 -31.69 20.27
CA PRO A 39 27.79 -32.53 21.15
C PRO A 39 27.08 -31.77 22.30
N ASN A 40 25.76 -31.96 22.43
CA ASN A 40 24.94 -31.36 23.49
C ASN A 40 24.94 -32.23 24.77
N THR A 41 26.12 -32.50 25.32
CA THR A 41 26.31 -33.27 26.57
C THR A 41 26.97 -32.41 27.64
N ALA A 42 26.69 -32.70 28.91
CA ALA A 42 27.28 -31.99 30.04
C ALA A 42 28.82 -31.97 29.99
N ASN A 43 29.42 -30.80 30.28
CA ASN A 43 30.86 -30.52 30.23
C ASN A 43 31.53 -30.62 28.84
N ALA A 44 30.78 -30.82 27.75
CA ALA A 44 31.36 -30.75 26.41
C ALA A 44 31.77 -29.32 26.02
N HIS A 45 32.58 -29.19 24.97
CA HIS A 45 32.84 -27.92 24.30
C HIS A 45 31.50 -27.37 23.80
N GLY A 46 31.05 -26.25 24.38
CA GLY A 46 29.79 -25.65 23.99
C GLY A 46 30.01 -24.82 22.73
N ALA A 47 29.33 -25.13 21.65
CA ALA A 47 29.30 -24.28 20.47
C ALA A 47 27.85 -23.88 20.22
N ILE A 48 27.61 -22.59 19.98
CA ILE A 48 26.26 -22.03 19.84
C ILE A 48 26.15 -21.18 18.59
N VAL A 49 24.97 -21.17 17.99
CA VAL A 49 24.57 -20.24 16.93
C VAL A 49 23.42 -19.41 17.45
N GLN A 50 23.50 -18.10 17.27
CA GLN A 50 22.44 -17.15 17.57
C GLN A 50 21.87 -16.64 16.26
N HIS A 51 20.56 -16.68 16.14
CA HIS A 51 19.80 -16.20 14.99
C HIS A 51 18.98 -15.00 15.43
N ILE A 52 19.33 -13.81 14.96
CA ILE A 52 18.52 -12.61 15.17
C ILE A 52 17.90 -12.22 13.83
N ARG A 53 16.57 -12.17 13.78
CA ARG A 53 15.79 -11.82 12.59
C ARG A 53 15.06 -10.52 12.82
N ILE A 54 15.15 -9.61 11.85
CA ILE A 54 14.61 -8.25 11.93
C ILE A 54 13.64 -8.09 10.75
N PRO A 55 12.37 -7.72 10.99
CA PRO A 55 11.45 -7.39 9.91
C PRO A 55 12.01 -6.25 9.06
N ALA A 56 11.80 -6.29 7.73
CA ALA A 56 12.37 -5.29 6.82
C ALA A 56 11.94 -3.84 7.12
N ALA A 57 10.79 -3.66 7.78
CA ALA A 57 10.31 -2.35 8.18
C ALA A 57 10.88 -1.88 9.53
N ASP A 58 11.51 -2.76 10.32
CA ASP A 58 11.90 -2.49 11.71
C ASP A 58 13.23 -1.72 11.82
N HIS A 59 13.50 -1.15 12.99
CA HIS A 59 14.74 -0.45 13.26
C HIS A 59 15.94 -1.41 13.19
N PRO A 60 17.07 -1.00 12.57
CA PRO A 60 18.30 -1.77 12.65
C PRO A 60 18.74 -1.96 14.10
N ILE A 61 19.46 -3.04 14.41
CA ILE A 61 19.97 -3.29 15.77
C ILE A 61 21.26 -2.49 15.99
N GLY A 62 21.34 -1.75 17.09
CA GLY A 62 22.52 -1.04 17.56
C GLY A 62 23.38 -1.83 18.53
N SER A 63 22.80 -2.65 19.42
CA SER A 63 23.59 -3.51 20.31
C SER A 63 22.87 -4.80 20.69
N VAL A 64 23.64 -5.86 20.94
CA VAL A 64 23.17 -7.15 21.45
C VAL A 64 23.92 -7.45 22.74
N LYS A 65 23.20 -7.68 23.84
CA LYS A 65 23.81 -8.05 25.12
C LYS A 65 23.17 -9.32 25.64
N PHE A 66 23.95 -10.38 25.77
CA PHE A 66 23.46 -11.64 26.30
C PHE A 66 24.08 -11.97 27.66
N THR A 67 23.23 -12.52 28.52
CA THR A 67 23.62 -12.94 29.87
C THR A 67 23.65 -14.45 29.92
N LEU A 68 24.84 -15.01 30.14
CA LEU A 68 25.00 -16.46 30.23
C LEU A 68 24.39 -16.98 31.54
N PRO A 69 23.71 -18.14 31.50
CA PRO A 69 23.31 -18.80 32.73
C PRO A 69 24.54 -19.12 33.58
N SER A 70 24.43 -18.99 34.90
CA SER A 70 25.57 -19.12 35.83
C SER A 70 26.30 -20.48 35.77
N SER A 71 25.64 -21.51 35.24
CA SER A 71 26.17 -22.86 35.06
C SER A 71 27.01 -23.05 33.79
N TRP A 72 26.96 -22.11 32.83
CA TRP A 72 27.81 -22.15 31.64
C TRP A 72 29.21 -21.66 31.97
N GLY A 73 30.23 -22.40 31.51
CA GLY A 73 31.62 -22.03 31.73
C GLY A 73 32.16 -21.17 30.60
N ILE A 74 32.80 -20.06 30.95
CA ILE A 74 33.71 -19.28 30.08
C ILE A 74 35.08 -19.23 30.76
N VAL A 75 36.14 -19.54 30.02
CA VAL A 75 37.55 -19.46 30.47
C VAL A 75 38.19 -18.18 29.90
N ASP A 76 38.85 -17.42 30.77
CA ASP A 76 39.55 -16.17 30.41
C ASP A 76 40.77 -16.44 29.50
N VAL A 77 40.97 -15.59 28.50
CA VAL A 77 41.96 -15.72 27.42
C VAL A 77 43.16 -14.83 27.74
N GLN A 78 43.81 -15.08 28.87
CA GLN A 78 44.71 -14.10 29.48
C GLN A 78 46.22 -14.34 29.30
N GLN A 79 46.71 -14.81 28.13
CA GLN A 79 48.17 -14.84 27.89
C GLN A 79 48.61 -14.34 26.50
N ASN A 80 49.66 -13.51 26.51
CA ASN A 80 50.20 -12.68 25.42
C ASN A 80 50.82 -13.43 24.22
N ASP A 81 50.70 -14.76 24.16
CA ASP A 81 51.27 -15.60 23.08
C ASP A 81 50.22 -16.55 22.46
N ASP A 82 48.94 -16.37 22.79
CA ASP A 82 47.86 -17.20 22.25
C ASP A 82 47.33 -16.63 20.92
N ALA A 83 47.05 -17.51 19.95
CA ALA A 83 46.39 -17.14 18.69
C ALA A 83 44.92 -16.77 18.92
N PRO A 84 44.34 -15.89 18.08
CA PRO A 84 43.04 -15.30 18.34
C PRO A 84 41.90 -16.34 18.24
N ILE A 85 40.91 -16.19 19.11
CA ILE A 85 39.63 -16.91 18.98
C ILE A 85 38.92 -16.39 17.73
N VAL A 86 38.42 -17.30 16.90
CA VAL A 86 37.63 -16.96 15.71
C VAL A 86 36.17 -17.30 15.94
N GLY A 87 35.34 -16.27 16.09
CA GLY A 87 33.90 -16.34 15.86
C GLY A 87 33.59 -16.10 14.38
N SER A 88 32.45 -16.59 13.90
CA SER A 88 32.00 -16.36 12.53
C SER A 88 30.53 -15.97 12.51
N GLY A 89 30.12 -15.15 11.57
CA GLY A 89 28.72 -14.75 11.44
C GLY A 89 28.34 -14.32 10.04
N LEU A 90 27.07 -14.00 9.88
CA LEU A 90 26.47 -13.48 8.67
C LEU A 90 25.59 -12.29 9.05
N LEU A 91 25.81 -11.16 8.39
CA LEU A 91 24.96 -9.97 8.50
C LEU A 91 24.32 -9.69 7.16
N VAL A 92 23.02 -9.42 7.16
CA VAL A 92 22.29 -8.93 5.98
C VAL A 92 21.66 -7.58 6.31
N ALA A 93 22.23 -6.50 5.75
CA ALA A 93 21.90 -5.11 6.06
C ALA A 93 22.03 -4.21 4.82
N ASP A 94 21.25 -3.13 4.77
CA ASP A 94 21.44 -1.99 3.86
C ASP A 94 22.29 -0.94 4.59
N VAL A 95 23.45 -0.61 4.05
CA VAL A 95 24.48 0.18 4.71
C VAL A 95 24.92 1.36 3.84
N ASP A 96 25.05 2.54 4.43
CA ASP A 96 25.65 3.69 3.74
C ASP A 96 27.15 3.46 3.50
N GLN A 97 27.49 3.25 2.23
CA GLN A 97 28.86 3.01 1.77
C GLN A 97 29.50 4.25 1.13
N THR A 98 28.91 5.44 1.25
CA THR A 98 29.43 6.68 0.63
C THR A 98 30.90 6.98 1.01
N ASN A 99 31.26 6.73 2.28
CA ASN A 99 32.62 6.89 2.78
C ASN A 99 33.62 5.85 2.21
N PHE A 100 33.11 4.81 1.55
CA PHE A 100 33.88 3.70 0.97
C PHE A 100 33.75 3.64 -0.57
N GLY A 101 33.14 4.64 -1.20
CA GLY A 101 32.96 4.72 -2.65
C GLY A 101 31.82 3.87 -3.20
N GLY A 102 30.92 3.39 -2.33
CA GLY A 102 29.67 2.73 -2.70
C GLY A 102 28.49 3.70 -2.75
N PRO A 103 27.29 3.23 -3.16
CA PRO A 103 26.07 4.02 -3.11
C PRO A 103 25.69 4.36 -1.64
N PRO A 104 24.95 5.45 -1.40
CA PRO A 104 24.23 5.63 -0.13
C PRO A 104 23.16 4.54 -0.01
N CYS A 105 22.47 4.47 1.13
CA CYS A 105 21.37 3.52 1.34
C CYS A 105 20.40 3.53 0.16
N ASP A 106 20.40 2.45 -0.59
CA ASP A 106 19.75 2.34 -1.91
C ASP A 106 18.54 1.39 -1.87
N GLY A 107 18.21 0.87 -0.67
CA GLY A 107 17.14 -0.07 -0.42
C GLY A 107 17.49 -1.52 -0.79
N ASN A 108 18.70 -1.79 -1.29
CA ASN A 108 19.15 -3.15 -1.57
C ASN A 108 19.90 -3.71 -0.35
N MET A 109 19.49 -4.89 0.09
CA MET A 109 20.15 -5.57 1.20
C MET A 109 21.50 -6.18 0.75
N GLU A 110 22.59 -5.85 1.43
CA GLU A 110 23.89 -6.50 1.24
C GLU A 110 24.15 -7.62 2.27
N THR A 111 25.01 -8.57 1.88
CA THR A 111 25.40 -9.71 2.73
C THR A 111 26.87 -9.63 3.09
N TYR A 112 27.17 -9.72 4.38
CA TYR A 112 28.51 -9.59 4.94
C TYR A 112 28.87 -10.82 5.78
N ASN A 113 29.95 -11.51 5.42
CA ASN A 113 30.50 -12.59 6.24
C ASN A 113 31.36 -12.00 7.35
N LEU A 114 30.91 -12.12 8.60
CA LEU A 114 31.61 -11.60 9.75
C LEU A 114 32.67 -12.63 10.19
N THR A 115 33.92 -12.20 10.31
CA THR A 115 34.98 -12.96 10.98
C THR A 115 35.41 -12.16 12.20
N VAL A 116 35.19 -12.73 13.37
CA VAL A 116 35.38 -12.08 14.66
C VAL A 116 36.67 -12.61 15.24
N VAL A 117 37.69 -11.75 15.35
CA VAL A 117 39.02 -12.15 15.87
C VAL A 117 39.31 -11.48 17.19
N ASP A 118 39.89 -12.23 18.12
CA ASP A 118 40.45 -11.69 19.36
C ASP A 118 41.54 -10.66 19.07
N ALA A 119 41.35 -9.42 19.55
CA ALA A 119 42.31 -8.31 19.38
C ALA A 119 43.29 -8.16 20.55
N GLY A 120 43.21 -9.01 21.59
CA GLY A 120 44.01 -8.93 22.81
C GLY A 120 43.59 -7.80 23.77
N LEU A 121 44.24 -7.73 24.94
CA LEU A 121 44.03 -6.68 25.94
C LEU A 121 44.66 -5.35 25.50
N ASN A 122 43.94 -4.23 25.69
CA ASN A 122 44.59 -2.91 25.67
C ASN A 122 45.40 -2.74 26.96
N LEU A 123 46.64 -2.24 26.84
CA LEU A 123 47.53 -1.94 27.96
C LEU A 123 46.96 -0.79 28.81
N GLY A 124 46.03 -1.09 29.72
CA GLY A 124 45.38 -0.12 30.60
C GLY A 124 44.10 -0.62 31.29
N ASP A 125 43.52 -1.73 30.84
CA ASP A 125 42.25 -2.21 31.37
C ASP A 125 42.39 -2.93 32.74
N PRO A 126 41.40 -2.81 33.65
CA PRO A 126 41.48 -3.39 34.99
C PRO A 126 41.61 -4.93 34.95
N PRO A 127 42.23 -5.56 35.96
CA PRO A 127 42.29 -7.03 36.06
C PRO A 127 40.88 -7.63 36.11
N GLY A 128 40.53 -8.46 35.11
CA GLY A 128 39.22 -9.12 34.99
C GLY A 128 38.31 -8.58 33.89
N THR A 129 38.84 -7.82 32.93
CA THR A 129 38.01 -7.07 31.98
C THR A 129 38.57 -7.07 30.56
N VAL A 130 37.70 -7.46 29.61
CA VAL A 130 37.65 -7.11 28.19
C VAL A 130 38.69 -7.78 27.27
N THR A 131 38.30 -8.90 26.66
CA THR A 131 38.80 -9.25 25.33
C THR A 131 37.92 -8.51 24.31
N ASN A 132 38.50 -7.61 23.50
CA ASN A 132 37.78 -6.95 22.40
C ASN A 132 37.93 -7.80 21.15
N TRP A 133 36.83 -8.21 20.52
CA TRP A 133 36.90 -8.92 19.24
C TRP A 133 36.37 -8.06 18.10
N ALA A 134 37.15 -7.84 17.04
CA ALA A 134 36.77 -6.93 15.95
C ALA A 134 36.52 -7.68 14.63
N VAL A 135 35.56 -7.21 13.84
CA VAL A 135 35.37 -7.69 12.46
C VAL A 135 36.39 -7.05 11.53
N GLN A 136 37.20 -7.86 10.84
CA GLN A 136 38.19 -7.38 9.88
C GLN A 136 37.61 -7.31 8.45
N GLY A 137 37.91 -6.21 7.73
CA GLY A 137 37.73 -6.13 6.27
C GLY A 137 36.42 -5.50 5.76
N TYR A 138 35.59 -4.91 6.62
CA TYR A 138 34.29 -4.31 6.28
C TYR A 138 34.18 -2.87 6.80
N PRO A 139 33.19 -2.06 6.35
CA PRO A 139 32.96 -0.72 6.91
C PRO A 139 32.63 -0.72 8.42
N PHE A 140 32.29 -1.87 9.00
CA PHE A 140 31.95 -2.08 10.41
C PHE A 140 33.17 -2.10 11.36
N GLN A 141 34.01 -1.05 11.33
CA GLN A 141 35.22 -0.94 12.18
C GLN A 141 34.94 -0.97 13.70
N SER A 142 33.67 -1.03 14.11
CA SER A 142 33.20 -0.89 15.48
C SER A 142 32.44 -2.11 16.03
N PHE A 143 32.33 -3.21 15.28
CA PHE A 143 31.70 -4.44 15.79
C PHE A 143 32.63 -5.09 16.82
N ALA A 144 32.30 -4.96 18.10
CA ALA A 144 33.17 -5.33 19.21
C ALA A 144 32.44 -6.16 20.27
N TYR A 145 32.94 -7.37 20.52
CA TYR A 145 32.50 -8.16 21.67
C TYR A 145 33.30 -7.85 22.91
N ALA A 146 32.63 -7.66 24.03
CA ALA A 146 33.22 -7.64 25.35
C ALA A 146 32.65 -8.79 26.20
N VAL A 147 33.50 -9.74 26.56
CA VAL A 147 33.19 -10.73 27.60
C VAL A 147 33.45 -10.10 28.97
N LYS A 148 32.41 -9.99 29.80
CA LYS A 148 32.50 -9.43 31.14
C LYS A 148 32.16 -10.50 32.17
N ASN A 149 32.97 -10.58 33.22
CA ASN A 149 32.71 -11.41 34.38
C ASN A 149 32.72 -10.52 35.63
N VAL A 150 31.56 -9.94 35.95
CA VAL A 150 31.43 -9.00 37.06
C VAL A 150 30.56 -9.64 38.13
N SER A 151 31.10 -9.81 39.34
CA SER A 151 30.38 -10.38 40.47
C SER A 151 29.74 -11.76 40.21
N GLY A 152 30.34 -12.57 39.33
CA GLY A 152 29.85 -13.92 38.99
C GLY A 152 28.80 -13.96 37.88
N VAL A 153 28.36 -12.81 37.36
CA VAL A 153 27.52 -12.73 36.15
C VAL A 153 28.44 -12.66 34.94
N LYS A 154 28.26 -13.62 34.03
CA LYS A 154 29.00 -13.71 32.77
C LYS A 154 28.12 -13.14 31.67
N THR A 155 28.54 -12.04 31.06
CA THR A 155 27.85 -11.45 29.92
C THR A 155 28.78 -11.37 28.73
N ILE A 156 28.21 -11.46 27.54
CA ILE A 156 28.89 -11.06 26.32
C ILE A 156 28.03 -9.94 25.73
N GLU A 157 28.66 -8.81 25.50
CA GLU A 157 28.02 -7.61 24.99
C GLU A 157 28.68 -7.26 23.66
N ASP A 158 27.85 -7.10 22.65
CA ASP A 158 28.21 -6.66 21.31
C ASP A 158 27.63 -5.27 21.10
N VAL A 159 28.51 -4.29 21.00
CA VAL A 159 28.09 -2.95 20.60
C VAL A 159 28.40 -2.81 19.13
N MET A 160 27.34 -2.75 18.35
CA MET A 160 27.45 -2.68 16.90
C MET A 160 27.42 -1.21 16.49
N PHE A 161 28.19 -0.87 15.45
CA PHE A 161 28.09 0.44 14.79
C PHE A 161 28.34 1.64 15.74
N GLN A 162 29.32 1.55 16.67
CA GLN A 162 29.69 2.64 17.60
C GLN A 162 30.19 3.93 16.92
N ASN A 163 30.52 3.85 15.62
CA ASN A 163 30.94 4.94 14.74
C ASN A 163 30.41 4.62 13.33
N PRO A 164 30.10 5.62 12.47
CA PRO A 164 29.53 5.40 11.13
C PRO A 164 30.32 4.32 10.37
N PRO A 165 29.64 3.38 9.70
CA PRO A 165 28.57 3.62 8.72
C PRO A 165 27.16 3.69 9.31
N GLU A 166 26.28 4.44 8.63
CA GLU A 166 24.84 4.45 8.86
C GLU A 166 24.25 3.14 8.33
N VAL A 167 23.45 2.44 9.14
CA VAL A 167 22.70 1.26 8.71
C VAL A 167 21.27 1.72 8.52
N CYS A 168 20.76 1.59 7.29
CA CYS A 168 19.41 2.05 6.93
C CYS A 168 18.36 0.95 7.03
N GLY A 169 18.79 -0.31 6.96
CA GLY A 169 17.92 -1.48 7.12
C GLY A 169 18.70 -2.71 7.52
N MET A 170 18.06 -3.67 8.19
CA MET A 170 18.67 -4.95 8.57
C MET A 170 17.61 -6.05 8.53
N THR A 171 18.00 -7.27 8.14
CA THR A 171 17.07 -8.42 8.11
C THR A 171 17.54 -9.60 8.94
N THR A 172 18.83 -9.87 9.00
CA THR A 172 19.37 -10.99 9.78
C THR A 172 20.76 -10.70 10.32
N LEU A 173 21.01 -11.16 11.54
CA LEU A 173 22.33 -11.25 12.16
C LEU A 173 22.47 -12.65 12.77
N ASP A 174 23.32 -13.47 12.14
CA ASP A 174 23.68 -14.79 12.63
C ASP A 174 25.08 -14.76 13.22
N LEU A 175 25.23 -15.26 14.45
CA LEU A 175 26.51 -15.28 15.17
C LEU A 175 26.81 -16.68 15.68
N THR A 176 27.96 -17.22 15.29
CA THR A 176 28.44 -18.53 15.72
C THR A 176 29.62 -18.37 16.67
N PHE A 177 29.47 -18.90 17.88
CA PHE A 177 30.51 -18.97 18.90
C PHE A 177 30.97 -20.41 19.05
N GLN A 178 32.24 -20.65 18.74
CA GLN A 178 32.86 -21.97 18.89
C GLN A 178 33.36 -22.18 20.32
N GLY A 179 33.21 -23.42 20.82
CA GLY A 179 33.65 -23.81 22.16
C GLY A 179 35.14 -24.06 22.32
N VAL A 180 35.89 -24.08 21.21
CA VAL A 180 37.33 -24.37 21.15
C VAL A 180 38.04 -23.35 20.25
N SER A 181 39.30 -23.02 20.58
CA SER A 181 40.15 -22.18 19.74
C SER A 181 40.51 -22.86 18.41
N THR A 182 40.72 -22.08 17.35
CA THR A 182 40.92 -22.54 15.96
C THR A 182 42.26 -23.20 15.66
N ASP A 183 43.27 -23.02 16.51
CA ASP A 183 44.62 -23.53 16.26
C ASP A 183 44.76 -25.05 16.46
N ASN A 184 43.86 -25.69 17.21
CA ASN A 184 43.90 -27.14 17.39
C ASN A 184 42.50 -27.74 17.63
N PRO A 185 41.80 -28.19 16.58
CA PRO A 185 40.50 -28.87 16.72
C PRO A 185 40.62 -30.29 17.30
N ASP A 186 41.83 -30.83 17.48
CA ASP A 186 42.10 -32.16 18.04
C ASP A 186 42.57 -32.07 19.51
N THR A 187 41.80 -32.67 20.42
CA THR A 187 42.01 -32.61 21.87
C THR A 187 43.06 -33.61 22.38
N THR A 188 43.75 -34.32 21.49
CA THR A 188 44.70 -35.38 21.87
C THR A 188 46.16 -34.92 22.02
N GLU A 189 46.49 -33.68 21.63
CA GLU A 189 47.84 -33.12 21.82
C GLU A 189 48.02 -32.48 23.21
N SER A 190 49.26 -32.41 23.69
CA SER A 190 49.59 -31.86 25.01
C SER A 190 49.33 -30.36 25.17
N GLU A 191 49.06 -29.66 24.06
CA GLU A 191 48.72 -28.23 23.98
C GLU A 191 47.24 -28.01 23.59
N GLY A 192 46.40 -29.07 23.64
CA GLY A 192 45.03 -29.15 23.10
C GLY A 192 44.21 -27.85 23.17
N GLY A 193 43.39 -27.63 22.12
CA GLY A 193 42.59 -26.42 21.93
C GLY A 193 41.92 -25.93 23.22
N ARG A 194 42.16 -24.67 23.57
CA ARG A 194 41.61 -24.07 24.80
C ARG A 194 40.09 -24.00 24.71
N ASN A 195 39.41 -24.49 25.74
CA ASN A 195 37.96 -24.38 25.87
C ASN A 195 37.56 -22.95 26.18
N ILE A 196 36.71 -22.35 25.36
CA ILE A 196 36.27 -20.96 25.48
C ILE A 196 34.86 -20.91 26.06
N LEU A 197 33.99 -21.78 25.56
CA LEU A 197 32.63 -21.99 26.03
C LEU A 197 32.45 -23.47 26.35
N THR A 198 31.90 -23.76 27.52
CA THR A 198 31.66 -25.14 27.97
C THR A 198 30.21 -25.30 28.39
N ASN A 199 29.61 -26.41 27.95
CA ASN A 199 28.26 -26.79 28.36
C ASN A 199 28.19 -26.95 29.88
N PRO A 200 27.02 -26.70 30.49
CA PRO A 200 26.80 -26.90 31.91
C PRO A 200 27.19 -28.29 32.42
N PRO A 201 27.54 -28.42 33.72
CA PRO A 201 28.03 -29.68 34.28
C PRO A 201 26.95 -30.73 34.51
N THR A 202 25.68 -30.36 34.38
CA THR A 202 24.51 -31.23 34.57
C THR A 202 23.64 -31.19 33.34
N ASP A 203 22.94 -32.29 33.06
CA ASP A 203 21.90 -32.29 32.04
C ASP A 203 20.72 -31.42 32.50
N GLY A 204 20.11 -30.69 31.57
CA GLY A 204 19.01 -29.79 31.88
C GLY A 204 18.68 -28.81 30.74
N ILE A 205 17.71 -27.95 31.03
CA ILE A 205 17.25 -26.88 30.15
C ILE A 205 17.76 -25.56 30.71
N TYR A 206 18.41 -24.78 29.86
CA TYR A 206 19.07 -23.54 30.25
C TYR A 206 18.52 -22.37 29.44
N THR A 207 17.88 -21.43 30.15
CA THR A 207 17.31 -20.22 29.55
C THR A 207 18.39 -19.16 29.28
N TRP A 208 18.43 -18.67 28.06
CA TRP A 208 19.28 -17.57 27.61
C TRP A 208 18.43 -16.33 27.37
N ASN A 209 18.85 -15.22 27.98
CA ASN A 209 18.21 -13.92 27.77
C ASN A 209 19.15 -13.01 26.97
N VAL A 210 18.59 -12.33 25.98
CA VAL A 210 19.27 -11.33 25.16
C VAL A 210 18.53 -10.00 25.25
N GLU A 211 19.29 -8.94 25.52
CA GLU A 211 18.85 -7.55 25.48
C GLU A 211 19.30 -6.98 24.12
N LEU A 212 18.35 -6.51 23.32
CA LEU A 212 18.58 -5.92 22.00
C LEU A 212 18.22 -4.43 22.08
N LYS A 213 19.03 -3.58 21.45
CA LYS A 213 18.74 -2.14 21.34
C LYS A 213 18.74 -1.69 19.90
N SER A 214 17.83 -0.80 19.52
CA SER A 214 17.78 -0.23 18.18
C SER A 214 18.97 0.71 17.92
N HIS A 215 19.31 0.90 16.64
CA HIS A 215 20.26 1.89 16.16
C HIS A 215 19.50 3.18 15.78
N PRO A 216 20.09 4.38 15.97
CA PRO A 216 21.37 4.65 16.61
C PRO A 216 21.29 4.62 18.14
N LEU A 217 22.32 4.07 18.80
CA LEU A 217 22.38 3.99 20.27
C LEU A 217 22.46 5.36 20.98
N SER A 218 22.77 6.42 20.24
CA SER A 218 22.77 7.80 20.72
C SER A 218 21.38 8.44 20.73
N ASP A 219 20.37 7.78 20.15
CA ASP A 219 19.01 8.29 20.12
C ASP A 219 18.41 8.29 21.54
N PRO A 220 17.89 9.42 22.05
CA PRO A 220 17.11 9.43 23.29
C PRO A 220 15.87 8.53 23.25
N GLY A 221 15.37 8.16 22.06
CA GLY A 221 14.29 7.21 21.81
C GLY A 221 14.75 5.77 21.51
N VAL A 222 15.99 5.39 21.85
CA VAL A 222 16.48 4.02 21.62
C VAL A 222 15.53 2.97 22.21
N HIS A 223 15.00 2.11 21.35
CA HIS A 223 14.12 1.03 21.77
C HIS A 223 14.98 -0.10 22.33
N THR A 224 14.62 -0.61 23.51
CA THR A 224 15.26 -1.78 24.11
C THR A 224 14.23 -2.90 24.18
N VAL A 225 14.63 -4.14 23.91
CA VAL A 225 13.75 -5.30 24.07
C VAL A 225 14.53 -6.48 24.62
N THR A 226 13.88 -7.31 25.45
CA THR A 226 14.48 -8.55 25.95
C THR A 226 13.82 -9.74 25.28
N ARG A 227 14.61 -10.66 24.75
CA ARG A 227 14.15 -11.95 24.22
C ARG A 227 14.74 -13.10 25.02
N CYS A 228 14.00 -14.21 25.04
CA CYS A 228 14.31 -15.41 25.79
C CYS A 228 14.29 -16.59 24.82
N ASP A 229 15.25 -17.50 24.96
CA ASP A 229 15.18 -18.82 24.33
C ASP A 229 15.92 -19.86 25.19
N GLN A 230 15.84 -21.15 24.87
CA GLN A 230 16.33 -22.24 25.69
C GLN A 230 17.22 -23.23 24.94
N ILE A 231 18.31 -23.61 25.60
CA ILE A 231 19.16 -24.73 25.15
C ILE A 231 18.92 -25.94 26.03
N ASN A 232 18.60 -27.08 25.39
CA ASN A 232 18.58 -28.38 26.05
C ASN A 232 19.95 -29.07 25.95
N VAL A 233 20.56 -29.34 27.11
CA VAL A 233 21.82 -30.08 27.25
C VAL A 233 21.53 -31.42 27.91
N GLY A 234 21.57 -32.52 27.15
CA GLY A 234 21.39 -33.89 27.65
C GLY A 234 20.03 -34.22 28.32
N GLY A 235 19.10 -33.26 28.42
CA GLY A 235 17.82 -33.40 29.12
C GLY A 235 16.64 -33.74 28.20
N SER A 236 15.44 -33.85 28.80
CA SER A 236 14.19 -33.89 28.04
C SER A 236 13.89 -32.53 27.41
N ALA A 237 13.21 -32.53 26.27
CA ALA A 237 12.75 -31.28 25.64
C ALA A 237 11.92 -30.43 26.62
N PRO A 238 11.98 -29.09 26.50
CA PRO A 238 11.12 -28.21 27.26
C PRO A 238 9.64 -28.49 27.01
N THR A 239 8.80 -28.13 28.00
CA THR A 239 7.35 -28.19 27.82
C THR A 239 6.92 -26.94 27.05
N ASP A 240 6.16 -27.19 25.99
CA ASP A 240 5.51 -26.21 25.13
C ASP A 240 4.02 -26.64 25.09
N THR A 241 3.14 -25.81 25.66
CA THR A 241 1.75 -26.19 25.96
C THR A 241 0.81 -25.94 24.81
N ASP A 242 1.06 -24.92 24.00
CA ASP A 242 0.25 -24.57 22.84
C ASP A 242 0.92 -24.90 21.50
N SER A 243 2.13 -25.44 21.55
CA SER A 243 2.87 -26.00 20.41
C SER A 243 3.24 -24.94 19.36
N ASP A 244 3.55 -23.73 19.79
CA ASP A 244 3.97 -22.63 18.91
C ASP A 244 5.49 -22.63 18.62
N GLY A 245 6.24 -23.51 19.28
CA GLY A 245 7.69 -23.64 19.12
C GLY A 245 8.50 -22.90 20.18
N ILE A 246 7.84 -22.17 21.09
CA ILE A 246 8.44 -21.47 22.22
C ILE A 246 8.07 -22.22 23.50
N ALA A 247 9.05 -22.49 24.34
CA ALA A 247 8.81 -23.19 25.60
C ALA A 247 8.06 -22.30 26.60
N ASN A 248 7.15 -22.87 27.40
CA ASN A 248 6.33 -22.17 28.42
C ASN A 248 7.08 -21.18 29.33
N THR A 249 8.38 -21.40 29.55
CA THR A 249 9.21 -20.56 30.42
C THR A 249 9.77 -19.31 29.73
N CYS A 250 9.81 -19.29 28.41
CA CYS A 250 10.15 -18.13 27.59
C CYS A 250 8.94 -17.56 26.85
N ASP A 251 7.86 -18.36 26.74
CA ASP A 251 6.63 -17.97 26.09
C ASP A 251 5.89 -16.90 26.91
N ASN A 252 5.67 -15.74 26.31
CA ASN A 252 4.91 -14.63 26.91
C ASN A 252 3.39 -14.87 26.87
N CYS A 253 2.93 -15.92 26.17
CA CYS A 253 1.55 -16.41 26.19
C CYS A 253 1.46 -17.95 26.25
N PRO A 254 1.84 -18.61 27.38
CA PRO A 254 2.01 -20.08 27.51
C PRO A 254 0.82 -20.99 27.17
N ALA A 255 -0.33 -20.45 26.80
CA ALA A 255 -1.53 -21.19 26.47
C ALA A 255 -2.18 -20.74 25.16
N ILE A 256 -1.61 -19.74 24.48
CA ILE A 256 -2.11 -19.14 23.25
C ILE A 256 -0.94 -18.95 22.28
N SER A 257 -0.84 -19.87 21.32
CA SER A 257 0.25 -19.92 20.35
C SER A 257 0.52 -18.57 19.68
N ASN A 258 1.73 -18.05 19.86
CA ASN A 258 2.26 -16.84 19.24
C ASN A 258 3.78 -16.96 19.03
N ALA A 259 4.19 -17.79 18.07
CA ALA A 259 5.59 -18.05 17.74
C ALA A 259 6.45 -16.79 17.46
N ASN A 260 5.83 -15.64 17.18
CA ASN A 260 6.49 -14.35 16.99
C ASN A 260 6.81 -13.60 18.29
N GLN A 261 6.20 -14.00 19.41
CA GLN A 261 6.40 -13.47 20.76
C GLN A 261 6.31 -11.93 20.82
N LEU A 262 5.41 -11.35 20.02
CA LEU A 262 5.16 -9.91 20.04
C LEU A 262 4.63 -9.49 21.42
N ASN A 263 5.13 -8.36 21.87
CA ASN A 263 4.81 -7.71 23.13
C ASN A 263 5.12 -6.22 22.94
N TRP A 264 4.09 -5.43 22.68
CA TRP A 264 4.19 -4.02 22.28
C TRP A 264 4.55 -3.12 23.46
N ASP A 265 3.87 -3.28 24.59
CA ASP A 265 4.10 -2.46 25.80
C ASP A 265 5.30 -2.91 26.64
N GLN A 266 5.85 -4.08 26.31
CA GLN A 266 6.99 -4.74 26.96
C GLN A 266 6.75 -5.13 28.42
N ASP A 267 5.51 -5.46 28.78
CA ASP A 267 5.20 -6.04 30.08
C ASP A 267 5.55 -7.54 30.14
N SER A 268 4.95 -8.31 31.04
CA SER A 268 5.20 -9.76 31.14
C SER A 268 4.35 -10.64 30.21
N THR A 269 3.43 -10.04 29.47
CA THR A 269 2.34 -10.66 28.71
C THR A 269 2.55 -10.39 27.22
N GLY A 270 2.24 -11.34 26.35
CA GLY A 270 2.32 -11.10 24.89
C GLY A 270 1.04 -10.51 24.33
N ASP A 271 1.14 -9.80 23.19
CA ASP A 271 0.02 -9.07 22.57
C ASP A 271 -1.25 -9.93 22.39
N VAL A 272 -1.09 -11.22 22.08
CA VAL A 272 -2.22 -12.13 21.81
C VAL A 272 -2.99 -12.53 23.06
N CYS A 273 -2.37 -12.43 24.23
CA CYS A 273 -2.96 -12.81 25.52
C CYS A 273 -3.05 -11.62 26.50
N ASP A 274 -2.60 -10.44 26.07
CA ASP A 274 -2.74 -9.19 26.80
C ASP A 274 -4.17 -8.63 26.65
N PRO A 275 -4.87 -8.26 27.74
CA PRO A 275 -6.09 -7.47 27.65
C PRO A 275 -5.91 -6.03 27.13
N ASP A 276 -4.70 -5.48 27.15
CA ASP A 276 -4.31 -4.09 26.87
C ASP A 276 -2.89 -4.06 26.26
N ALA A 277 -2.78 -4.40 24.98
CA ALA A 277 -1.50 -4.77 24.34
C ALA A 277 -0.49 -3.62 24.28
N ASP A 278 -0.93 -2.37 24.22
CA ASP A 278 -0.05 -1.20 24.18
C ASP A 278 0.09 -0.45 25.51
N GLY A 279 -0.60 -0.92 26.56
CA GLY A 279 -0.47 -0.43 27.92
C GLY A 279 -0.93 1.01 28.10
N ASP A 280 -1.79 1.52 27.22
CA ASP A 280 -2.29 2.90 27.24
C ASP A 280 -3.48 3.12 28.22
N ALA A 281 -3.91 2.03 28.87
CA ALA A 281 -5.05 1.91 29.78
C ALA A 281 -6.43 1.84 29.12
N VAL A 282 -6.50 1.61 27.80
CA VAL A 282 -7.71 1.34 27.02
C VAL A 282 -7.65 -0.11 26.52
N ALA A 283 -8.44 -0.99 27.13
CA ALA A 283 -8.45 -2.40 26.77
C ALA A 283 -8.71 -2.63 25.26
N ASN A 284 -8.01 -3.61 24.67
CA ASN A 284 -7.98 -3.95 23.24
C ASN A 284 -9.37 -3.98 22.55
N ALA A 285 -10.41 -4.42 23.27
CA ALA A 285 -11.77 -4.51 22.72
C ALA A 285 -12.48 -3.16 22.53
N SER A 286 -11.99 -2.10 23.19
CA SER A 286 -12.52 -0.72 23.12
C SER A 286 -11.53 0.25 22.48
N ASP A 287 -10.32 -0.22 22.19
CA ASP A 287 -9.25 0.58 21.62
C ASP A 287 -9.32 0.61 20.09
N GLN A 288 -9.30 1.80 19.51
CA GLN A 288 -9.28 2.02 18.06
C GLN A 288 -7.86 2.15 17.50
N CYS A 289 -6.87 2.21 18.38
CA CYS A 289 -5.45 2.40 18.11
C CYS A 289 -4.61 1.40 18.95
N PRO A 290 -4.75 0.08 18.70
CA PRO A 290 -4.17 -1.03 19.51
C PRO A 290 -2.64 -1.11 19.60
N PHE A 291 -1.95 -0.10 19.06
CA PHE A 291 -0.51 -0.02 18.92
C PHE A 291 -0.06 1.42 19.12
N THR A 292 -0.63 2.11 20.11
CA THR A 292 -0.20 3.45 20.48
C THR A 292 1.21 3.43 21.03
N PRO A 293 2.11 4.32 20.55
CA PRO A 293 3.48 4.30 21.04
C PRO A 293 3.54 4.59 22.54
N LEU A 294 4.40 3.84 23.23
CA LEU A 294 4.58 3.94 24.67
C LEU A 294 4.84 5.37 25.14
N GLY A 295 4.08 5.81 26.14
CA GLY A 295 4.24 7.12 26.79
C GLY A 295 3.49 8.27 26.11
N PHE A 296 2.75 8.02 25.04
CA PHE A 296 1.85 9.02 24.44
C PHE A 296 0.58 9.18 25.28
N ALA A 297 0.05 10.41 25.31
CA ALA A 297 -1.24 10.67 25.93
C ALA A 297 -2.36 10.26 24.96
N VAL A 298 -3.25 9.40 25.44
CA VAL A 298 -4.42 8.92 24.71
C VAL A 298 -5.71 9.47 25.31
N ASP A 299 -6.78 9.44 24.53
CA ASP A 299 -8.12 9.63 25.07
C ASP A 299 -8.86 8.30 25.23
N VAL A 300 -10.17 8.34 25.46
CA VAL A 300 -10.98 7.14 25.69
C VAL A 300 -11.10 6.20 24.48
N SER A 301 -10.64 6.61 23.30
CA SER A 301 -10.55 5.78 22.11
C SER A 301 -9.20 5.05 21.97
N GLY A 302 -8.26 5.27 22.90
CA GLY A 302 -6.90 4.70 22.89
C GLY A 302 -5.96 5.31 21.85
N GLY A 303 -6.40 6.33 21.11
CA GLY A 303 -5.57 7.02 20.12
C GLY A 303 -4.87 8.25 20.67
N SER A 304 -3.59 8.44 20.33
CA SER A 304 -2.96 9.77 20.42
C SER A 304 -3.50 10.71 19.34
N GLN A 305 -3.34 12.03 19.54
CA GLN A 305 -3.85 13.04 18.61
C GLN A 305 -3.39 12.80 17.16
N SER A 306 -2.12 12.43 16.95
CA SER A 306 -1.56 12.19 15.62
C SER A 306 -1.98 10.85 14.98
N GLN A 307 -2.48 9.89 15.76
CA GLN A 307 -2.99 8.61 15.22
C GLN A 307 -4.46 8.67 14.80
N VAL A 308 -5.20 9.65 15.33
CA VAL A 308 -6.63 9.83 15.01
C VAL A 308 -6.87 10.94 14.00
N ALA A 309 -5.94 11.90 13.87
CA ALA A 309 -5.98 12.98 12.90
C ALA A 309 -4.54 13.37 12.56
N GLN A 310 -4.02 12.91 11.42
CA GLN A 310 -2.60 13.08 11.11
C GLN A 310 -2.24 14.53 10.77
N ASP A 311 -3.11 15.22 10.04
CA ASP A 311 -2.91 16.60 9.57
C ASP A 311 -3.43 17.69 10.52
N LEU A 312 -4.14 17.27 11.58
CA LEU A 312 -4.74 18.10 12.63
C LEU A 312 -5.77 19.12 12.11
N ASP A 313 -6.50 18.80 11.05
CA ASP A 313 -7.54 19.68 10.50
C ASP A 313 -8.88 19.65 11.28
N GLY A 314 -9.00 18.72 12.24
CA GLY A 314 -10.18 18.52 13.08
C GLY A 314 -11.14 17.44 12.57
N LYS A 315 -10.78 16.72 11.51
CA LYS A 315 -11.43 15.51 11.00
C LYS A 315 -10.62 14.29 11.41
N CYS A 316 -11.31 13.17 11.62
CA CYS A 316 -10.65 11.94 12.02
C CYS A 316 -10.27 11.14 10.78
N ASP A 317 -9.07 10.57 10.75
CA ASP A 317 -8.64 9.68 9.66
C ASP A 317 -9.69 8.56 9.43
N PRO A 318 -9.85 8.07 8.19
CA PRO A 318 -10.80 7.00 7.88
C PRO A 318 -10.73 5.81 8.83
N GLY A 319 -11.86 5.51 9.49
CA GLY A 319 -11.97 4.40 10.44
C GLY A 319 -11.54 4.76 11.88
N LYS A 320 -11.10 5.99 12.15
CA LYS A 320 -10.77 6.49 13.49
C LYS A 320 -11.89 7.35 14.07
N SER A 321 -11.92 7.45 15.39
CA SER A 321 -12.79 8.41 16.08
C SER A 321 -12.17 8.86 17.39
N SER A 322 -12.36 10.13 17.74
CA SER A 322 -11.92 10.66 19.03
C SER A 322 -12.94 11.67 19.53
N PRO A 323 -13.42 11.57 20.78
CA PRO A 323 -14.25 12.60 21.37
C PRO A 323 -13.46 13.87 21.75
N SER A 324 -12.13 13.82 21.74
CA SER A 324 -11.27 14.89 22.24
C SER A 324 -10.59 15.70 21.14
N TRP A 325 -10.32 15.08 19.99
CA TRP A 325 -9.38 15.63 19.01
C TRP A 325 -10.01 15.97 17.65
N CYS A 326 -11.01 15.21 17.20
CA CYS A 326 -11.55 15.35 15.84
C CYS A 326 -13.03 14.95 15.74
N THR A 327 -13.70 15.31 14.65
CA THR A 327 -15.11 14.91 14.39
C THR A 327 -15.35 14.61 12.92
N GLY A 328 -16.11 13.56 12.64
CA GLY A 328 -16.36 13.11 11.27
C GLY A 328 -15.16 12.37 10.67
N SER A 329 -15.31 11.91 9.42
CA SER A 329 -14.26 11.23 8.67
C SER A 329 -13.55 12.22 7.77
N ASP A 330 -12.25 12.06 7.64
CA ASP A 330 -11.36 12.83 6.78
C ASP A 330 -11.26 12.19 5.37
N ASN A 331 -11.49 12.97 4.33
CA ASN A 331 -11.33 12.59 2.92
C ASN A 331 -9.94 12.94 2.35
N CYS A 332 -9.07 13.59 3.14
CA CYS A 332 -7.65 13.83 2.84
C CYS A 332 -6.76 13.68 4.09
N PRO A 333 -6.52 12.44 4.57
CA PRO A 333 -5.92 12.17 5.90
C PRO A 333 -4.58 12.84 6.19
N THR A 334 -3.80 13.13 5.15
CA THR A 334 -2.46 13.73 5.27
C THR A 334 -2.43 15.22 4.94
N THR A 335 -3.56 15.81 4.52
CA THR A 335 -3.60 17.14 3.90
C THR A 335 -4.68 18.00 4.50
N TYR A 336 -4.26 19.01 5.27
CA TYR A 336 -5.15 19.94 5.97
C TYR A 336 -6.29 20.48 5.10
N ASN A 337 -7.51 19.99 5.33
CA ASN A 337 -8.70 20.38 4.55
C ASN A 337 -9.99 20.36 5.41
N PRO A 338 -10.11 21.23 6.42
CA PRO A 338 -11.18 21.16 7.43
C PRO A 338 -12.62 21.24 6.88
N THR A 339 -12.79 21.75 5.67
CA THR A 339 -14.08 21.85 4.97
C THR A 339 -14.51 20.56 4.28
N GLN A 340 -13.58 19.63 4.04
CA GLN A 340 -13.84 18.34 3.41
C GLN A 340 -14.54 18.51 2.05
N ALA A 341 -14.05 19.48 1.27
CA ALA A 341 -14.60 19.76 -0.06
C ALA A 341 -14.36 18.54 -0.97
N ASN A 342 -15.39 18.20 -1.74
CA ASN A 342 -15.36 17.21 -2.80
C ASN A 342 -16.44 17.62 -3.82
N VAL A 343 -16.11 18.62 -4.62
CA VAL A 343 -17.04 19.22 -5.61
C VAL A 343 -16.57 19.02 -7.04
N VAL A 344 -15.27 18.80 -7.28
CA VAL A 344 -14.72 18.62 -8.62
C VAL A 344 -15.03 17.21 -9.11
N HIS A 345 -14.73 16.20 -8.30
CA HIS A 345 -15.02 14.79 -8.59
C HIS A 345 -15.92 14.13 -7.53
N PRO A 346 -17.19 14.58 -7.37
CA PRO A 346 -18.08 14.13 -6.30
C PRO A 346 -18.46 12.64 -6.35
N ALA A 347 -18.08 11.93 -7.41
CA ALA A 347 -18.25 10.49 -7.53
C ALA A 347 -17.22 9.69 -6.70
N THR A 348 -16.11 10.31 -6.30
CA THR A 348 -15.07 9.67 -5.49
C THR A 348 -15.29 9.98 -4.00
N THR A 349 -14.58 9.29 -3.12
CA THR A 349 -14.58 9.59 -1.68
C THR A 349 -13.36 10.41 -1.25
N ILE A 350 -12.46 10.75 -2.18
CA ILE A 350 -11.26 11.54 -1.92
C ILE A 350 -11.69 13.03 -1.96
N GLY A 351 -11.03 13.88 -1.18
CA GLY A 351 -11.33 15.32 -1.17
C GLY A 351 -10.57 16.07 -2.26
N ASP A 352 -11.13 17.20 -2.72
CA ASP A 352 -10.50 18.04 -3.76
C ASP A 352 -9.09 18.54 -3.35
N ALA A 353 -8.77 18.51 -2.07
CA ALA A 353 -7.47 18.96 -1.54
C ALA A 353 -6.33 17.96 -1.75
N CYS A 354 -6.63 16.71 -2.11
CA CYS A 354 -5.65 15.64 -2.26
C CYS A 354 -5.97 14.65 -3.39
N GLU A 355 -7.11 14.80 -4.04
CA GLU A 355 -7.43 14.08 -5.27
C GLU A 355 -6.65 14.68 -6.45
N ASP A 356 -5.99 13.81 -7.22
CA ASP A 356 -5.21 14.13 -8.42
C ASP A 356 -5.44 12.97 -9.41
N PRO A 357 -6.55 12.99 -10.17
CA PRO A 357 -6.96 11.88 -11.03
C PRO A 357 -6.06 11.67 -12.25
N ASP A 358 -5.48 12.74 -12.79
CA ASP A 358 -4.66 12.71 -14.00
C ASP A 358 -3.15 12.56 -13.72
N VAL A 359 -2.77 12.67 -12.45
CA VAL A 359 -1.45 12.39 -11.88
C VAL A 359 -0.39 13.36 -12.42
N ASP A 360 -0.75 14.63 -12.53
CA ASP A 360 0.12 15.69 -13.01
C ASP A 360 0.86 16.44 -11.88
N GLY A 361 0.47 16.17 -10.63
CA GLY A 361 1.05 16.74 -9.41
C GLY A 361 0.29 17.94 -8.84
N TRP A 362 -0.86 18.31 -9.41
CA TRP A 362 -1.79 19.29 -8.86
C TRP A 362 -3.06 18.59 -8.38
N ALA A 363 -3.49 18.92 -7.15
CA ALA A 363 -4.76 18.43 -6.65
C ALA A 363 -5.92 19.21 -7.28
N ASP A 364 -7.10 18.60 -7.37
CA ASP A 364 -8.31 19.15 -8.01
C ASP A 364 -8.59 20.62 -7.70
N ASN A 365 -8.45 21.04 -6.43
CA ASN A 365 -8.74 22.41 -6.02
C ASN A 365 -7.68 23.45 -6.43
N LEU A 366 -6.54 22.98 -6.94
CA LEU A 366 -5.41 23.79 -7.41
C LEU A 366 -5.10 23.58 -8.89
N ASP A 367 -5.70 22.58 -9.53
CA ASP A 367 -5.50 22.25 -10.93
C ASP A 367 -6.51 22.99 -11.82
N ASN A 368 -6.00 23.70 -12.83
CA ASN A 368 -6.83 24.36 -13.84
C ASN A 368 -7.33 23.42 -14.96
N CYS A 369 -6.92 22.14 -14.95
CA CYS A 369 -7.49 21.05 -15.74
C CYS A 369 -7.50 19.70 -14.97
N PRO A 370 -8.37 19.54 -13.95
CA PRO A 370 -8.37 18.39 -13.02
C PRO A 370 -8.43 16.97 -13.64
N ASP A 371 -8.83 16.87 -14.92
CA ASP A 371 -8.97 15.61 -15.67
C ASP A 371 -7.94 15.47 -16.82
N ASN A 372 -7.05 16.45 -17.04
CA ASN A 372 -6.20 16.51 -18.23
C ASN A 372 -4.75 16.95 -17.94
N TYR A 373 -3.87 15.95 -17.77
CA TYR A 373 -2.45 16.12 -17.44
C TYR A 373 -1.79 17.39 -18.02
N ASN A 374 -1.51 18.35 -17.15
CA ASN A 374 -1.04 19.70 -17.49
C ASN A 374 -0.12 20.28 -16.39
N PRO A 375 1.02 19.65 -16.06
CA PRO A 375 1.83 19.99 -14.88
C PRO A 375 2.41 21.41 -14.90
N PHE A 376 2.38 22.08 -16.05
CA PHE A 376 2.81 23.46 -16.25
C PHE A 376 1.71 24.51 -16.01
N GLN A 377 0.45 24.08 -15.83
CA GLN A 377 -0.70 24.91 -15.48
C GLN A 377 -0.82 26.14 -16.40
N GLU A 378 -0.54 25.97 -17.69
CA GLU A 378 -0.59 27.07 -18.65
C GLU A 378 -2.04 27.50 -18.89
N ASP A 379 -2.31 28.79 -18.72
CA ASP A 379 -3.62 29.41 -18.90
C ASP A 379 -3.42 30.71 -19.70
N GLY A 380 -3.77 30.65 -20.99
CA GLY A 380 -3.39 31.64 -22.00
C GLY A 380 -4.20 32.93 -21.91
N ASP A 381 -5.48 32.84 -21.57
CA ASP A 381 -6.40 33.96 -21.47
C ASP A 381 -6.85 34.29 -20.04
N ARG A 382 -6.54 33.44 -19.07
CA ARG A 382 -6.72 33.65 -17.63
C ARG A 382 -8.16 33.57 -17.17
N ASP A 383 -8.98 32.76 -17.84
CA ASP A 383 -10.32 32.44 -17.36
C ASP A 383 -10.34 31.36 -16.26
N GLY A 384 -9.17 30.82 -15.90
CA GLY A 384 -9.03 29.80 -14.85
C GLY A 384 -9.20 28.38 -15.36
N ARG A 385 -9.40 28.16 -16.67
CA ARG A 385 -9.35 26.86 -17.33
C ARG A 385 -8.02 26.76 -18.08
N GLY A 386 -7.28 25.66 -17.88
CA GLY A 386 -5.98 25.50 -18.52
C GLY A 386 -6.06 25.25 -20.02
N ASN A 387 -5.02 25.62 -20.76
CA ASN A 387 -4.93 25.50 -22.23
C ASN A 387 -5.23 24.08 -22.78
N VAL A 388 -5.03 23.04 -21.96
CA VAL A 388 -5.20 21.64 -22.36
C VAL A 388 -6.67 21.22 -22.34
N CYS A 389 -7.47 21.77 -21.42
CA CYS A 389 -8.89 21.45 -21.23
C CYS A 389 -9.81 22.61 -21.66
N ASP A 390 -9.23 23.72 -22.11
CA ASP A 390 -9.93 24.86 -22.66
C ASP A 390 -10.22 24.71 -24.17
N VAL A 391 -11.48 24.98 -24.52
CA VAL A 391 -11.98 24.99 -25.89
C VAL A 391 -11.49 26.23 -26.66
N CYS A 392 -11.25 27.36 -25.97
CA CYS A 392 -10.69 28.58 -26.54
C CYS A 392 -9.49 29.13 -25.75
N PRO A 393 -8.29 28.49 -25.79
CA PRO A 393 -7.11 28.81 -24.95
C PRO A 393 -6.50 30.22 -25.00
N THR A 394 -7.09 31.14 -25.75
CA THR A 394 -6.60 32.51 -25.97
C THR A 394 -7.73 33.54 -25.95
N ASN A 395 -8.96 33.11 -25.67
CA ASN A 395 -10.14 33.94 -25.66
C ASN A 395 -11.11 33.45 -24.56
N PRO A 396 -11.25 34.20 -23.46
CA PRO A 396 -11.95 33.74 -22.26
C PRO A 396 -13.49 33.78 -22.37
N ASP A 397 -14.01 34.08 -23.56
CA ASP A 397 -15.44 34.24 -23.94
C ASP A 397 -15.54 33.85 -25.43
N CYS A 398 -15.51 32.54 -25.68
CA CYS A 398 -15.49 31.88 -26.99
C CYS A 398 -16.57 32.42 -27.94
N ASP A 399 -17.77 32.63 -27.41
CA ASP A 399 -18.98 32.93 -28.19
C ASP A 399 -19.36 34.43 -28.19
N ALA A 400 -18.61 35.23 -27.42
CA ALA A 400 -18.70 36.68 -27.30
C ALA A 400 -20.05 37.15 -26.71
N ASP A 401 -20.57 36.41 -25.74
CA ASP A 401 -21.82 36.72 -25.06
C ASP A 401 -21.64 37.57 -23.79
N THR A 402 -20.39 37.85 -23.39
CA THR A 402 -19.99 38.59 -22.17
C THR A 402 -19.99 37.79 -20.87
N ILE A 403 -20.14 36.47 -20.89
CA ILE A 403 -19.88 35.57 -19.77
C ILE A 403 -18.55 34.84 -20.02
N SER A 404 -17.75 34.64 -18.98
CA SER A 404 -16.48 33.92 -19.12
C SER A 404 -16.70 32.41 -19.23
N ASP A 405 -15.97 31.73 -20.11
CA ASP A 405 -16.01 30.27 -20.28
C ASP A 405 -15.50 29.52 -19.04
N GLY A 406 -14.41 30.02 -18.45
CA GLY A 406 -13.84 29.56 -17.20
C GLY A 406 -14.45 30.18 -15.93
N PRO A 407 -14.08 29.65 -14.75
CA PRO A 407 -14.60 30.10 -13.46
C PRO A 407 -14.08 31.48 -13.02
N ALA A 408 -13.01 32.00 -13.62
CA ALA A 408 -12.38 33.26 -13.25
C ALA A 408 -12.82 34.42 -14.16
N ASP A 409 -12.80 35.64 -13.60
CA ASP A 409 -12.88 36.88 -14.37
C ASP A 409 -11.44 37.28 -14.78
N PRO A 410 -11.08 37.23 -16.09
CA PRO A 410 -9.70 37.41 -16.56
C PRO A 410 -9.07 38.77 -16.22
N ASP A 411 -9.88 39.82 -16.04
CA ASP A 411 -9.39 41.19 -15.81
C ASP A 411 -10.07 41.94 -14.65
N GLY A 412 -11.10 41.37 -14.04
CA GLY A 412 -11.77 41.88 -12.82
C GLY A 412 -12.54 43.19 -13.01
N ALA A 413 -12.56 43.76 -14.22
CA ALA A 413 -13.04 45.12 -14.49
C ALA A 413 -13.49 45.37 -15.95
N GLY A 414 -13.47 44.34 -16.80
CA GLY A 414 -13.81 44.38 -18.22
C GLY A 414 -15.30 44.18 -18.51
N PRO A 415 -15.65 44.02 -19.80
CA PRO A 415 -17.02 43.76 -20.23
C PRO A 415 -17.47 42.30 -20.00
N ILE A 416 -16.52 41.37 -19.78
CA ILE A 416 -16.78 39.97 -19.51
C ILE A 416 -17.12 39.83 -18.02
N LEU A 417 -18.20 39.12 -17.71
CA LEU A 417 -18.62 38.79 -16.36
C LEU A 417 -18.02 37.45 -15.93
N ALA A 418 -17.71 37.31 -14.64
CA ALA A 418 -17.24 36.05 -14.08
C ALA A 418 -18.18 34.88 -14.43
N GLY A 419 -17.58 33.79 -14.92
CA GLY A 419 -18.26 32.57 -15.33
C GLY A 419 -18.55 31.58 -14.18
N PRO A 420 -18.71 30.27 -14.48
CA PRO A 420 -18.52 29.65 -15.80
C PRO A 420 -19.75 29.77 -16.73
N ASP A 421 -19.51 29.90 -18.03
CA ASP A 421 -20.52 29.84 -19.09
C ASP A 421 -21.01 28.39 -19.29
N ASN A 422 -22.31 28.16 -19.13
CA ASN A 422 -22.94 26.87 -19.35
C ASN A 422 -23.24 26.54 -20.83
N CYS A 423 -22.88 27.41 -21.78
CA CYS A 423 -22.95 27.22 -23.22
C CYS A 423 -21.76 27.83 -23.98
N LEU A 424 -20.54 27.42 -23.63
CA LEU A 424 -19.23 27.79 -24.22
C LEU A 424 -19.17 28.24 -25.70
N LEU A 425 -19.99 27.69 -26.60
CA LEU A 425 -19.94 28.01 -28.04
C LEU A 425 -21.22 28.66 -28.59
N ILE A 426 -22.24 28.90 -27.76
CA ILE A 426 -23.57 29.36 -28.17
C ILE A 426 -24.05 30.49 -27.24
N PRO A 427 -24.12 31.75 -27.75
CA PRO A 427 -24.36 32.92 -26.91
C PRO A 427 -25.65 32.85 -26.11
N ASN A 428 -25.54 32.92 -24.77
CA ASN A 428 -26.67 32.75 -23.87
C ASN A 428 -26.57 33.58 -22.57
N THR A 429 -26.27 34.87 -22.67
CA THR A 429 -26.09 35.88 -21.59
C THR A 429 -26.96 35.80 -20.31
N ASN A 430 -28.11 35.12 -20.35
CA ASN A 430 -28.98 34.90 -19.20
C ASN A 430 -28.62 33.63 -18.38
N GLN A 431 -27.73 32.78 -18.90
CA GLN A 431 -27.25 31.54 -18.30
C GLN A 431 -28.38 30.62 -17.80
N LEU A 432 -29.55 30.66 -18.46
CA LEU A 432 -30.71 29.90 -18.04
C LEU A 432 -30.45 28.40 -18.21
N ASN A 433 -30.55 27.66 -17.11
CA ASN A 433 -30.58 26.21 -17.07
C ASN A 433 -31.84 25.77 -16.29
N GLN A 434 -32.71 24.99 -16.92
CA GLN A 434 -34.01 24.59 -16.38
C GLN A 434 -34.01 23.22 -15.71
N ASP A 435 -32.98 22.42 -15.91
CA ASP A 435 -32.80 21.17 -15.19
C ASP A 435 -31.53 21.19 -14.31
N ALA A 436 -30.82 20.08 -14.18
CA ALA A 436 -29.77 19.88 -13.20
C ALA A 436 -28.46 19.34 -13.80
N ASP A 437 -28.31 19.29 -15.13
CA ASP A 437 -26.99 19.06 -15.72
C ASP A 437 -26.20 20.36 -15.86
N SER A 438 -25.00 20.31 -16.45
CA SER A 438 -24.11 21.47 -16.57
C SER A 438 -24.42 22.37 -17.77
N LEU A 439 -25.42 22.07 -18.60
CA LEU A 439 -25.62 22.72 -19.88
C LEU A 439 -26.76 23.73 -19.84
N GLY A 440 -26.57 24.88 -20.47
CA GLY A 440 -27.61 25.90 -20.55
C GLY A 440 -28.67 25.55 -21.60
N ASN A 441 -29.89 26.05 -21.41
CA ASN A 441 -31.02 25.87 -22.31
C ASN A 441 -30.74 26.23 -23.79
N ALA A 442 -29.71 27.04 -24.07
CA ALA A 442 -29.36 27.47 -25.41
C ALA A 442 -28.55 26.43 -26.20
N CYS A 443 -27.81 25.58 -25.50
CA CYS A 443 -26.93 24.55 -26.06
C CYS A 443 -27.32 23.13 -25.62
N ASP A 444 -28.29 23.00 -24.73
CA ASP A 444 -28.85 21.73 -24.29
C ASP A 444 -29.92 21.23 -25.29
N ASN A 445 -29.72 20.00 -25.79
CA ASN A 445 -30.67 19.32 -26.67
C ASN A 445 -31.90 18.76 -25.92
N CYS A 446 -31.89 18.77 -24.59
CA CYS A 446 -33.01 18.45 -23.71
C CYS A 446 -33.20 19.41 -22.54
N PRO A 447 -33.57 20.70 -22.78
CA PRO A 447 -33.62 21.79 -21.79
C PRO A 447 -34.47 21.61 -20.52
N THR A 448 -35.14 20.48 -20.32
CA THR A 448 -36.00 20.21 -19.17
C THR A 448 -35.78 18.81 -18.60
N VAL A 449 -34.82 18.05 -19.12
CA VAL A 449 -34.53 16.67 -18.76
C VAL A 449 -33.02 16.47 -18.75
N THR A 450 -32.45 16.43 -17.54
CA THR A 450 -31.02 16.25 -17.27
C THR A 450 -30.38 15.14 -18.12
N ASN A 451 -29.42 15.51 -18.97
CA ASN A 451 -28.65 14.62 -19.82
C ASN A 451 -27.26 15.20 -20.15
N GLN A 452 -26.36 15.09 -19.17
CA GLN A 452 -24.98 15.59 -19.25
C GLN A 452 -24.17 15.12 -20.47
N ASP A 453 -24.53 13.96 -21.03
CA ASP A 453 -23.85 13.33 -22.16
C ASP A 453 -24.32 13.86 -23.53
N GLN A 454 -25.43 14.60 -23.58
CA GLN A 454 -26.03 15.18 -24.78
C GLN A 454 -26.16 14.20 -25.94
N LEU A 455 -26.38 12.93 -25.63
CA LEU A 455 -26.55 11.93 -26.68
C LEU A 455 -27.76 12.32 -27.55
N ASN A 456 -27.59 12.13 -28.85
CA ASN A 456 -28.58 12.40 -29.89
C ASN A 456 -28.29 11.46 -31.05
N ILE A 457 -28.78 10.23 -30.94
CA ILE A 457 -28.40 9.13 -31.83
C ILE A 457 -28.89 9.36 -33.26
N ASP A 458 -30.06 9.97 -33.43
CA ASP A 458 -30.64 10.22 -34.75
C ASP A 458 -30.29 11.61 -35.33
N ASN A 459 -29.63 12.45 -34.53
CA ASN A 459 -29.23 13.84 -34.79
C ASN A 459 -30.40 14.76 -35.16
N ASP A 460 -31.56 14.58 -34.53
CA ASP A 460 -32.68 15.49 -34.67
C ASP A 460 -32.60 16.70 -33.72
N GLY A 461 -33.69 17.44 -33.54
CA GLY A 461 -33.71 18.63 -32.68
C GLY A 461 -33.86 18.35 -31.18
N PHE A 462 -34.00 17.08 -30.79
CA PHE A 462 -34.19 16.61 -29.44
C PHE A 462 -33.02 15.69 -29.06
N GLY A 463 -32.62 15.75 -27.80
CA GLY A 463 -31.71 14.75 -27.26
C GLY A 463 -32.44 13.47 -26.91
N ASP A 464 -31.65 12.42 -26.84
CA ASP A 464 -32.00 11.06 -26.43
C ASP A 464 -32.87 11.00 -25.16
N ALA A 465 -32.64 11.90 -24.20
CA ALA A 465 -33.36 11.90 -22.91
C ALA A 465 -34.79 12.47 -22.97
N CYS A 466 -35.08 13.31 -23.97
CA CYS A 466 -36.35 14.04 -24.10
C CYS A 466 -37.03 13.85 -25.45
N ASP A 467 -36.47 12.98 -26.30
CA ASP A 467 -37.07 12.57 -27.56
C ASP A 467 -38.53 12.11 -27.31
N PRO A 468 -39.50 12.58 -28.12
CA PRO A 468 -40.92 12.21 -28.00
C PRO A 468 -41.23 10.72 -28.26
N GLY A 469 -40.21 9.89 -28.43
CA GLY A 469 -40.23 8.45 -28.27
C GLY A 469 -40.04 7.72 -29.59
N ASP A 470 -39.14 8.18 -30.45
CA ASP A 470 -38.55 7.50 -31.63
C ASP A 470 -37.06 7.89 -31.71
N PHE A 471 -36.31 7.47 -30.70
CA PHE A 471 -34.97 7.97 -30.35
C PHE A 471 -33.90 7.72 -31.42
N ASP A 472 -34.05 6.68 -32.23
CA ASP A 472 -33.14 6.42 -33.35
C ASP A 472 -33.67 6.96 -34.69
N GLY A 473 -34.85 7.58 -34.69
CA GLY A 473 -35.48 8.24 -35.81
C GLY A 473 -35.66 7.34 -37.03
N ASP A 474 -35.80 6.02 -36.84
CA ASP A 474 -36.05 5.06 -37.92
C ASP A 474 -37.53 5.04 -38.38
N GLY A 475 -38.38 5.78 -37.66
CA GLY A 475 -39.81 5.93 -37.90
C GLY A 475 -40.69 5.03 -37.04
N PHE A 476 -40.12 4.36 -36.02
CA PHE A 476 -40.82 3.52 -35.06
C PHE A 476 -40.61 4.01 -33.63
N SER A 477 -41.72 4.13 -32.89
CA SER A 477 -41.60 4.64 -31.54
C SER A 477 -40.86 3.67 -30.60
N ASP A 478 -40.02 4.17 -29.68
CA ASP A 478 -39.38 3.49 -28.54
C ASP A 478 -40.29 2.50 -27.81
N ARG A 479 -41.57 2.87 -27.69
CA ARG A 479 -42.58 2.07 -27.02
C ARG A 479 -42.85 0.77 -27.78
N VAL A 480 -42.93 0.84 -29.12
CA VAL A 480 -43.11 -0.32 -30.00
C VAL A 480 -41.88 -1.23 -29.89
N GLU A 481 -40.70 -0.64 -29.94
CA GLU A 481 -39.44 -1.36 -29.87
C GLU A 481 -39.21 -2.05 -28.52
N TYR A 482 -39.58 -1.40 -27.42
CA TYR A 482 -39.60 -2.03 -26.10
C TYR A 482 -40.45 -3.30 -26.05
N PHE A 483 -41.66 -3.23 -26.60
CA PHE A 483 -42.57 -4.37 -26.61
C PHE A 483 -42.13 -5.45 -27.60
N ALA A 484 -41.45 -5.06 -28.67
CA ALA A 484 -40.81 -5.97 -29.63
C ALA A 484 -39.47 -6.55 -29.11
N GLY A 485 -38.92 -6.00 -28.02
CA GLY A 485 -37.63 -6.40 -27.46
C GLY A 485 -36.43 -6.08 -28.36
N THR A 486 -36.56 -5.06 -29.22
CA THR A 486 -35.46 -4.51 -30.02
C THR A 486 -34.71 -3.43 -29.25
N ASP A 487 -33.48 -3.14 -29.68
CA ASP A 487 -32.66 -2.06 -29.16
C ASP A 487 -33.17 -0.75 -29.77
N ARG A 488 -33.64 0.14 -28.89
CA ARG A 488 -34.31 1.39 -29.26
C ARG A 488 -33.35 2.50 -29.69
N GLY A 489 -32.06 2.30 -29.47
CA GLY A 489 -31.01 3.23 -29.89
C GLY A 489 -30.35 2.82 -31.20
N ALA A 490 -30.96 1.92 -31.96
CA ALA A 490 -30.29 1.23 -33.05
C ALA A 490 -31.11 1.31 -34.34
N ARG A 491 -30.86 2.39 -35.10
CA ARG A 491 -31.54 2.70 -36.35
C ARG A 491 -31.48 1.59 -37.40
N CYS A 492 -30.43 0.74 -37.37
CA CYS A 492 -30.21 -0.35 -38.33
C CYS A 492 -29.31 -1.51 -37.82
N PRO A 493 -29.50 -2.76 -38.32
CA PRO A 493 -28.64 -3.89 -37.97
C PRO A 493 -27.25 -3.78 -38.63
N LEU A 494 -26.17 -3.68 -37.84
CA LEU A 494 -24.80 -3.58 -38.36
C LEU A 494 -24.14 -4.96 -38.52
N ASN A 495 -24.64 -5.98 -37.84
CA ASN A 495 -24.16 -7.36 -37.91
C ASN A 495 -25.18 -8.34 -37.32
N GLN A 496 -24.85 -9.64 -37.39
CA GLN A 496 -25.70 -10.74 -36.95
C GLN A 496 -26.07 -10.77 -35.45
N ASN A 497 -25.58 -9.84 -34.65
CA ASN A 497 -25.90 -9.72 -33.23
C ASN A 497 -26.58 -8.38 -32.91
N HIS A 498 -26.81 -7.52 -33.91
CA HIS A 498 -27.35 -6.18 -33.73
C HIS A 498 -28.88 -6.23 -33.67
N ASN A 499 -29.45 -5.70 -32.59
CA ASN A 499 -30.84 -5.88 -32.20
C ASN A 499 -31.75 -4.73 -32.71
N ALA A 500 -31.47 -4.20 -33.90
CA ALA A 500 -32.07 -2.99 -34.48
C ALA A 500 -33.34 -3.24 -35.31
N TRP A 501 -34.05 -2.17 -35.67
CA TRP A 501 -35.20 -2.15 -36.58
C TRP A 501 -34.85 -1.36 -37.88
N PRO A 502 -35.52 -1.52 -39.07
CA PRO A 502 -36.55 -2.48 -39.44
C PRO A 502 -36.11 -3.94 -39.27
N ALA A 503 -37.06 -4.81 -38.92
CA ALA A 503 -36.85 -6.23 -38.67
C ALA A 503 -36.16 -6.94 -39.84
N ASP A 504 -34.87 -7.20 -39.66
CA ASP A 504 -34.12 -8.23 -40.36
C ASP A 504 -34.29 -9.56 -39.62
N ILE A 505 -35.48 -10.14 -39.76
CA ILE A 505 -35.94 -11.31 -39.01
C ILE A 505 -34.99 -12.50 -39.15
N ASN A 506 -34.34 -12.60 -40.31
CA ASN A 506 -33.36 -13.65 -40.59
C ASN A 506 -31.90 -13.17 -40.68
N ASN A 507 -31.65 -11.90 -40.39
CA ASN A 507 -30.34 -11.31 -40.11
C ASN A 507 -29.36 -11.28 -41.30
N ASN A 508 -29.87 -10.92 -42.48
CA ASN A 508 -29.13 -10.89 -43.76
C ASN A 508 -28.80 -9.47 -44.28
N GLY A 509 -29.16 -8.43 -43.54
CA GLY A 509 -28.93 -7.01 -43.83
C GLY A 509 -29.98 -6.36 -44.75
N PHE A 510 -31.08 -7.04 -45.09
CA PHE A 510 -32.15 -6.54 -45.96
C PHE A 510 -33.54 -6.99 -45.51
N SER A 511 -34.49 -6.07 -45.38
CA SER A 511 -35.91 -6.44 -45.27
C SER A 511 -36.44 -6.94 -46.62
N ASP A 512 -36.53 -8.26 -46.78
CA ASP A 512 -36.92 -8.91 -48.04
C ASP A 512 -37.99 -10.01 -47.88
N ILE A 513 -38.13 -10.85 -48.91
CA ILE A 513 -39.19 -11.86 -48.96
C ILE A 513 -38.94 -12.99 -47.96
N SER A 514 -37.69 -13.19 -47.55
CA SER A 514 -37.29 -14.20 -46.58
C SER A 514 -37.73 -13.82 -45.16
N ASP A 515 -37.78 -12.52 -44.82
CA ASP A 515 -38.35 -12.04 -43.55
C ASP A 515 -39.87 -12.21 -43.51
N ILE A 516 -40.55 -11.89 -44.61
CA ILE A 516 -42.00 -12.08 -44.74
C ILE A 516 -42.35 -13.57 -44.71
N ALA A 517 -41.54 -14.41 -45.37
CA ALA A 517 -41.72 -15.86 -45.36
C ALA A 517 -41.56 -16.43 -43.94
N PHE A 518 -40.67 -15.85 -43.14
CA PHE A 518 -40.51 -16.22 -41.74
C PHE A 518 -41.72 -15.80 -40.89
N LEU A 519 -42.17 -14.54 -41.02
CA LEU A 519 -43.30 -14.00 -40.26
C LEU A 519 -44.63 -14.70 -40.59
N THR A 520 -44.87 -15.00 -41.86
CA THR A 520 -46.06 -15.77 -42.29
C THR A 520 -46.11 -17.18 -41.68
N GLY A 521 -44.97 -17.76 -41.32
CA GLY A 521 -44.89 -19.03 -40.58
C GLY A 521 -45.38 -18.95 -39.13
N ALA A 522 -45.52 -17.73 -38.59
CA ALA A 522 -45.99 -17.45 -37.23
C ALA A 522 -47.42 -16.86 -37.19
N PHE A 523 -48.10 -16.71 -38.34
CA PHE A 523 -49.44 -16.16 -38.43
C PHE A 523 -50.43 -16.84 -37.47
N GLY A 524 -51.16 -16.03 -36.70
CA GLY A 524 -52.18 -16.46 -35.73
C GLY A 524 -51.64 -16.97 -34.39
N ARG A 525 -50.34 -16.84 -34.12
CA ARG A 525 -49.75 -17.21 -32.82
C ARG A 525 -49.89 -16.06 -31.79
N PRO A 526 -50.25 -16.37 -30.53
CA PRO A 526 -50.28 -15.38 -29.45
C PRO A 526 -48.86 -14.99 -28.99
N VAL A 527 -48.69 -13.76 -28.51
CA VAL A 527 -47.40 -13.21 -28.06
C VAL A 527 -47.46 -12.87 -26.55
N PRO A 528 -47.33 -13.87 -25.63
CA PRO A 528 -46.22 -13.93 -24.63
C PRO A 528 -45.90 -15.37 -24.05
N PRO A 529 -44.68 -15.86 -23.67
CA PRO A 529 -43.27 -15.41 -23.76
C PRO A 529 -42.39 -16.18 -24.83
N THR A 530 -41.21 -15.59 -25.17
CA THR A 530 -40.06 -15.95 -26.07
C THR A 530 -40.26 -16.54 -27.50
N PRO A 531 -39.49 -16.09 -28.53
CA PRO A 531 -38.57 -14.93 -28.64
C PRO A 531 -39.25 -13.70 -29.28
N ALA A 532 -38.75 -12.51 -28.94
CA ALA A 532 -39.50 -11.25 -28.84
C ALA A 532 -40.04 -10.57 -30.13
N ARG A 533 -39.67 -11.00 -31.34
CA ARG A 533 -39.60 -10.07 -32.49
C ARG A 533 -40.82 -9.91 -33.43
N TYR A 534 -42.01 -10.46 -33.15
CA TYR A 534 -43.01 -10.64 -34.23
C TYR A 534 -44.35 -9.94 -34.09
N ASN A 535 -44.55 -9.13 -33.04
CA ASN A 535 -45.69 -8.20 -33.00
C ASN A 535 -45.25 -6.88 -33.66
N ILE A 536 -45.43 -6.80 -34.97
CA ILE A 536 -44.96 -5.67 -35.79
C ILE A 536 -46.05 -4.58 -35.77
N ALA A 537 -46.29 -4.07 -34.55
CA ALA A 537 -47.51 -3.38 -34.16
C ALA A 537 -47.87 -2.16 -35.02
N PRO A 538 -49.14 -2.00 -35.41
CA PRO A 538 -49.86 -0.73 -35.37
C PRO A 538 -50.18 -0.30 -33.94
N ASP A 539 -50.18 1.01 -33.69
CA ASP A 539 -50.89 1.58 -32.54
C ASP A 539 -52.42 1.55 -32.81
N PRO A 540 -53.26 0.93 -31.96
CA PRO A 540 -52.92 0.25 -30.70
C PRO A 540 -52.54 -1.23 -30.86
N VAL A 541 -51.55 -1.64 -30.06
CA VAL A 541 -50.96 -2.99 -29.99
C VAL A 541 -52.02 -4.06 -29.79
N ASP A 542 -52.00 -5.11 -30.63
CA ASP A 542 -52.77 -6.34 -30.41
C ASP A 542 -51.88 -7.50 -29.92
N THR A 543 -52.45 -8.68 -29.65
CA THR A 543 -51.72 -9.79 -28.96
C THR A 543 -51.36 -10.96 -29.88
N TYR A 544 -51.49 -10.81 -31.21
CA TYR A 544 -51.32 -11.89 -32.18
C TYR A 544 -50.56 -11.42 -33.43
N VAL A 545 -49.85 -12.34 -34.09
CA VAL A 545 -49.36 -12.07 -35.45
C VAL A 545 -50.53 -12.15 -36.44
N ASP A 546 -50.91 -11.03 -37.05
CA ASP A 546 -52.07 -10.90 -37.92
C ASP A 546 -51.72 -10.48 -39.37
N ILE A 547 -52.74 -10.19 -40.17
CA ILE A 547 -52.56 -9.84 -41.58
C ILE A 547 -52.05 -8.40 -41.74
N THR A 548 -52.28 -7.56 -40.73
CA THR A 548 -51.83 -6.17 -40.65
C THR A 548 -50.31 -6.12 -40.44
N ASP A 549 -49.76 -7.01 -39.61
CA ASP A 549 -48.31 -7.18 -39.43
C ASP A 549 -47.60 -7.56 -40.74
N ILE A 550 -48.14 -8.58 -41.43
CA ILE A 550 -47.60 -9.05 -42.71
C ILE A 550 -47.70 -7.97 -43.79
N ALA A 551 -48.85 -7.28 -43.87
CA ALA A 551 -49.07 -6.22 -44.86
C ALA A 551 -48.13 -5.03 -44.67
N ARG A 552 -47.71 -4.74 -43.43
CA ARG A 552 -46.74 -3.68 -43.12
C ARG A 552 -45.31 -4.05 -43.48
N MET A 553 -44.87 -5.28 -43.16
CA MET A 553 -43.58 -5.78 -43.64
C MET A 553 -43.47 -5.73 -45.17
N VAL A 554 -44.58 -6.02 -45.86
CA VAL A 554 -44.66 -5.86 -47.33
C VAL A 554 -44.50 -4.39 -47.76
N GLY A 555 -44.92 -3.43 -46.95
CA GLY A 555 -44.75 -1.99 -47.22
C GLY A 555 -43.32 -1.45 -47.04
N LEU A 556 -42.47 -2.20 -46.34
CA LEU A 556 -41.04 -1.91 -46.14
C LEU A 556 -40.13 -2.77 -47.03
N PHE A 557 -40.73 -3.64 -47.85
CA PHE A 557 -40.03 -4.55 -48.75
C PHE A 557 -39.06 -3.83 -49.68
N GLY A 558 -37.79 -4.24 -49.64
CA GLY A 558 -36.75 -3.68 -50.50
C GLY A 558 -36.34 -2.26 -50.13
N ARG A 559 -36.74 -1.76 -48.95
CA ARG A 559 -36.15 -0.54 -48.38
C ARG A 559 -34.78 -0.91 -47.79
N PRO A 560 -33.68 -0.33 -48.27
CA PRO A 560 -32.43 -0.37 -47.52
C PRO A 560 -32.57 0.49 -46.26
N CYS A 561 -31.83 0.13 -45.22
CA CYS A 561 -31.50 1.06 -44.13
C CYS A 561 -31.02 2.40 -44.76
N PRO A 562 -31.69 3.53 -44.50
CA PRO A 562 -31.15 4.83 -44.91
C PRO A 562 -29.82 5.07 -44.16
N PRO A 563 -28.81 5.68 -44.82
CA PRO A 563 -27.51 5.92 -44.21
C PRO A 563 -27.57 6.87 -43.01
#